data_AF-A0A965ENH6-F1
#
_entry.id   AF-A0A965ENH6-F1
#
_cell.length_a   1.000
_cell.length_b   1.000
_cell.length_c   1.000
_cell.angle_alpha   90.00
_cell.angle_beta   90.00
_cell.angle_gamma   90.00
#
_symmetry.space_group_name_H-M   'P 1'
#
loop_
_entity.id
_entity.type
_entity.pdbx_description
1 polymer ?
#
loop_
_entity_poly.entity_id
_entity_poly.type
_entity_poly.pdbx_seq_one_letter_code
_entity_poly.pdbx_strand_id
1 'polypeptide(L)'
;GDPAVQRQLATRAQDEARALIGAWRAGPFDRRPDAWFTYHLYHKAPDWIGPAVSKALQIPYFVAEVSHAPKQAGGPWDIGYRAAETAIKAADGIVGLSKLDAACVLPLLDDPGRYHRLAPFTGLSPFTEAAGRRNHLRKIILGRFGLCRRGAEIGLGAG
;
A
#
# COMPACT_ATOMS: atom_id res chain seq x y z
N GLY A 1 -15.29 15.69 -5.41
CA GLY A 1 -14.50 15.78 -6.64
C GLY A 1 -14.83 17.08 -7.32
N ASP A 2 -14.62 18.21 -6.65
CA ASP A 2 -14.70 19.51 -7.31
C ASP A 2 -13.45 19.63 -8.21
N PRO A 3 -13.59 19.88 -9.52
CA PRO A 3 -12.45 20.07 -10.40
C PRO A 3 -11.55 21.25 -10.00
N ALA A 4 -12.12 22.34 -9.49
CA ALA A 4 -11.33 23.52 -9.07
C ALA A 4 -10.44 23.19 -7.88
N VAL A 5 -10.97 22.48 -6.89
CA VAL A 5 -10.19 22.00 -5.73
C VAL A 5 -9.09 21.03 -6.16
N GLN A 6 -9.39 20.10 -7.07
CA GLN A 6 -8.39 19.16 -7.60
C GLN A 6 -7.24 19.87 -8.32
N ARG A 7 -7.53 20.88 -9.15
CA ARG A 7 -6.50 21.68 -9.82
C ARG A 7 -5.69 22.50 -8.82
N GLN A 8 -6.34 23.09 -7.82
CA GLN A 8 -5.64 23.86 -6.78
C GLN A 8 -4.67 22.98 -5.99
N LEU A 9 -5.09 21.76 -5.62
CA LEU A 9 -4.20 20.78 -4.96
C LEU A 9 -3.03 20.41 -5.86
N ALA A 10 -3.27 20.17 -7.16
CA ALA A 10 -2.21 19.89 -8.12
C ALA A 10 -1.21 21.05 -8.24
N THR A 11 -1.67 22.30 -8.35
CA THR A 11 -0.79 23.48 -8.40
C THR A 11 0.07 23.59 -7.13
N ARG A 12 -0.55 23.49 -5.94
CA ARG A 12 0.18 23.56 -4.67
C ARG A 12 1.24 22.45 -4.56
N ALA A 13 0.91 21.25 -5.00
CA ALA A 13 1.86 20.15 -5.01
C ALA A 13 3.02 20.36 -6.00
N GLN A 14 2.77 21.01 -7.15
CA GLN A 14 3.84 21.39 -8.08
C GLN A 14 4.76 22.46 -7.46
N ASP A 15 4.22 23.40 -6.70
CA ASP A 15 5.01 24.38 -5.95
C ASP A 15 5.90 23.68 -4.91
N GLU A 16 5.32 22.75 -4.16
CA GLU A 16 6.05 21.96 -3.16
C GLU A 16 7.13 21.09 -3.81
N ALA A 17 6.83 20.40 -4.92
CA ALA A 17 7.81 19.63 -5.67
C ALA A 17 8.99 20.50 -6.12
N ARG A 18 8.72 21.72 -6.63
CA ARG A 18 9.78 22.67 -7.01
C ARG A 18 10.62 23.11 -5.82
N ALA A 19 10.00 23.40 -4.68
CA ALA A 19 10.70 23.79 -3.46
C ALA A 19 11.63 22.66 -2.97
N LEU A 20 11.12 21.43 -2.90
CA LEU A 20 11.88 20.24 -2.52
C LEU A 20 13.06 19.97 -3.47
N ILE A 21 12.82 20.02 -4.80
CA ILE A 21 13.87 19.85 -5.81
C ILE A 21 14.96 20.93 -5.62
N GLY A 22 14.56 22.19 -5.43
CA GLY A 22 15.50 23.29 -5.22
C GLY A 22 16.34 23.09 -3.96
N ALA A 23 15.71 22.74 -2.85
CA ALA A 23 16.36 22.49 -1.57
C ALA A 23 17.39 21.36 -1.67
N TRP A 24 17.02 20.22 -2.27
CA TRP A 24 17.93 19.09 -2.43
C TRP A 24 19.05 19.35 -3.42
N ARG A 25 18.81 20.09 -4.50
CA ARG A 25 19.86 20.47 -5.46
C ARG A 25 20.87 21.45 -4.87
N ALA A 26 20.43 22.39 -4.03
CA ALA A 26 21.31 23.35 -3.38
C ALA A 26 22.06 22.75 -2.17
N GLY A 27 21.48 21.73 -1.53
CA GLY A 27 22.07 21.07 -0.38
C GLY A 27 23.19 20.06 -0.71
N PRO A 28 23.88 19.56 0.33
CA PRO A 28 24.87 18.50 0.21
C PRO A 28 24.32 17.25 -0.49
N PHE A 29 25.14 16.62 -1.33
CA PHE A 29 24.72 15.47 -2.14
C PHE A 29 24.29 14.27 -1.28
N ASP A 30 24.99 14.02 -0.17
CA ASP A 30 24.72 12.95 0.80
C ASP A 30 23.42 13.12 1.59
N ARG A 31 22.77 14.29 1.48
CA ARG A 31 21.47 14.56 2.10
C ARG A 31 20.29 14.47 1.14
N ARG A 32 20.54 14.14 -0.13
CA ARG A 32 19.48 13.90 -1.11
C ARG A 32 18.89 12.51 -0.89
N PRO A 33 17.58 12.34 -1.12
CA PRO A 33 16.98 11.01 -1.07
C PRO A 33 17.51 10.15 -2.22
N ASP A 34 17.80 8.88 -1.96
CA ASP A 34 18.20 7.91 -2.98
C ASP A 34 17.01 7.34 -3.76
N ALA A 35 15.79 7.48 -3.24
CA ALA A 35 14.55 7.04 -3.88
C ALA A 35 13.36 7.85 -3.34
N TRP A 36 12.29 7.91 -4.14
CA TRP A 36 10.99 8.38 -3.67
C TRP A 36 10.06 7.20 -3.47
N PHE A 37 9.28 7.21 -2.39
CA PHE A 37 8.32 6.16 -2.08
C PHE A 37 6.96 6.75 -1.72
N THR A 38 5.91 6.33 -2.42
CA THR A 38 4.54 6.75 -2.12
C THR A 38 3.66 5.57 -1.73
N TYR A 39 2.96 5.71 -0.60
CA TYR A 39 2.01 4.73 -0.11
C TYR A 39 0.58 5.12 -0.47
N HIS A 40 -0.17 4.16 -0.99
CA HIS A 40 -1.62 4.20 -1.16
C HIS A 40 -2.13 5.36 -2.03
N LEU A 41 -1.60 5.47 -3.25
CA LEU A 41 -2.07 6.46 -4.22
C LEU A 41 -3.26 5.94 -5.05
N TYR A 42 -4.28 6.78 -5.22
CA TYR A 42 -5.53 6.46 -5.93
C TYR A 42 -6.23 7.74 -6.39
N HIS A 43 -7.34 7.62 -7.14
CA HIS A 43 -8.01 8.75 -7.80
C HIS A 43 -8.43 9.94 -6.91
N LYS A 44 -8.55 9.80 -5.58
CA LYS A 44 -8.85 10.94 -4.67
C LYS A 44 -7.60 11.49 -3.96
N ALA A 45 -6.53 10.71 -3.95
CA ALA A 45 -5.24 11.07 -3.37
C ALA A 45 -4.12 10.54 -4.28
N PRO A 46 -3.99 11.09 -5.50
CA PRO A 46 -2.89 10.72 -6.37
C PRO A 46 -1.58 11.32 -5.85
N ASP A 47 -0.45 10.77 -6.30
CA ASP A 47 0.84 11.40 -6.06
C ASP A 47 1.10 12.53 -7.05
N TRP A 48 1.04 13.76 -6.56
CA TRP A 48 1.30 14.96 -7.35
C TRP A 48 2.78 15.39 -7.33
N ILE A 49 3.61 14.80 -6.45
CA ILE A 49 4.96 15.28 -6.12
C ILE A 49 6.00 14.28 -6.60
N GLY A 50 5.83 13.00 -6.24
CA GLY A 50 6.81 11.94 -6.45
C GLY A 50 7.32 11.82 -7.88
N PRO A 51 6.46 11.74 -8.91
CA PRO A 51 6.92 11.66 -10.29
C PRO A 51 7.82 12.84 -10.71
N ALA A 52 7.48 14.06 -10.27
CA ALA A 52 8.24 15.26 -10.62
C ALA A 52 9.60 15.30 -9.90
N VAL A 53 9.61 15.01 -8.60
CA VAL A 53 10.83 14.97 -7.79
C VAL A 53 11.77 13.87 -8.29
N SER A 54 11.25 12.66 -8.47
CA SER A 54 12.05 11.49 -8.87
C SER A 54 12.73 11.72 -10.23
N LYS A 55 11.98 12.25 -11.20
CA LYS A 55 12.52 12.63 -12.50
C LYS A 55 13.59 13.72 -12.40
N ALA A 56 13.35 14.76 -11.59
CA ALA A 56 14.27 15.89 -11.48
C ALA A 56 15.57 15.54 -10.74
N LEU A 57 15.52 14.62 -9.79
CA LEU A 57 16.69 14.15 -9.03
C LEU A 57 17.33 12.91 -9.66
N GLN A 58 16.72 12.31 -10.67
CA GLN A 58 17.15 11.07 -11.32
C GLN A 58 17.25 9.90 -10.32
N ILE A 59 16.25 9.78 -9.44
CA ILE A 59 16.16 8.72 -8.44
C ILE A 59 14.97 7.81 -8.74
N PRO A 60 15.01 6.53 -8.35
CA PRO A 60 13.90 5.61 -8.52
C PRO A 60 12.62 6.08 -7.81
N TYR A 61 11.49 5.85 -8.45
CA TYR A 61 10.15 6.10 -7.92
C TYR A 61 9.43 4.79 -7.63
N PHE A 62 9.19 4.53 -6.34
CA PHE A 62 8.47 3.35 -5.87
C PHE A 62 7.10 3.72 -5.33
N VAL A 63 6.15 2.81 -5.50
CA VAL A 63 4.80 2.96 -4.97
C VAL A 63 4.31 1.67 -4.33
N ALA A 64 3.48 1.78 -3.30
CA ALA A 64 2.87 0.62 -2.65
C ALA A 64 1.36 0.79 -2.51
N GLU A 65 0.64 -0.33 -2.61
CA GLU A 65 -0.82 -0.38 -2.42
C GLU A 65 -1.58 0.61 -3.32
N VAL A 66 -1.18 0.68 -4.60
CA VAL A 66 -1.83 1.55 -5.59
C VAL A 66 -3.18 1.00 -6.02
N SER A 67 -4.14 1.89 -6.25
CA SER A 67 -5.46 1.51 -6.74
C SER A 67 -5.83 2.26 -8.01
N HIS A 68 -6.10 1.50 -9.07
CA HIS A 68 -6.64 1.99 -10.32
C HIS A 68 -8.01 1.38 -10.56
N ALA A 69 -9.02 2.22 -10.80
CA ALA A 69 -10.39 1.78 -11.00
C ALA A 69 -10.96 2.47 -12.26
N PRO A 70 -10.93 1.81 -13.43
CA PRO A 70 -11.32 2.41 -14.71
C PRO A 70 -12.71 3.09 -14.71
N LYS A 71 -13.65 2.60 -13.88
CA LYS A 71 -14.98 3.19 -13.69
C LYS A 71 -14.98 4.64 -13.17
N GLN A 72 -13.85 5.13 -12.66
CA GLN A 72 -13.71 6.51 -12.20
C GLN A 72 -13.31 7.49 -13.31
N ALA A 73 -12.91 6.98 -14.48
CA ALA A 73 -12.60 7.79 -15.66
C ALA A 73 -13.82 8.64 -16.08
N GLY A 74 -13.60 9.92 -16.32
CA GLY A 74 -14.67 10.89 -16.65
C GLY A 74 -15.61 11.24 -15.49
N GLY A 75 -15.38 10.68 -14.29
CA GLY A 75 -16.17 10.96 -13.10
C GLY A 75 -15.77 12.26 -12.38
N PRO A 76 -16.36 12.54 -11.20
CA PRO A 76 -16.06 13.75 -10.41
C PRO A 76 -14.59 13.86 -9.98
N TRP A 77 -13.85 12.76 -9.99
CA TRP A 77 -12.44 12.73 -9.60
C TRP A 77 -11.51 12.44 -10.79
N ASP A 78 -11.95 12.72 -12.03
CA ASP A 78 -11.17 12.38 -13.23
C ASP A 78 -9.77 13.01 -13.22
N ILE A 79 -9.60 14.24 -12.73
CA ILE A 79 -8.28 14.88 -12.63
C ILE A 79 -7.35 14.06 -11.74
N GLY A 80 -7.82 13.67 -10.55
CA GLY A 80 -7.04 12.82 -9.66
C GLY A 80 -6.86 11.39 -10.19
N TYR A 81 -7.85 10.85 -10.90
CA TYR A 81 -7.75 9.54 -11.57
C TYR A 81 -6.65 9.53 -12.63
N ARG A 82 -6.60 10.54 -13.51
CA ARG A 82 -5.56 10.67 -14.54
C ARG A 82 -4.18 10.87 -13.92
N ALA A 83 -4.09 11.64 -12.84
CA ALA A 83 -2.83 11.81 -12.12
C ALA A 83 -2.34 10.52 -11.45
N ALA A 84 -3.24 9.75 -10.83
CA ALA A 84 -2.90 8.43 -10.29
C ALA A 84 -2.42 7.50 -11.40
N GLU A 85 -3.09 7.50 -12.56
CA GLU A 85 -2.68 6.71 -13.73
C GLU A 85 -1.28 7.11 -14.23
N THR A 86 -1.01 8.41 -14.34
CA THR A 86 0.32 8.92 -14.71
C THR A 86 1.39 8.51 -13.70
N ALA A 87 1.09 8.62 -12.39
CA ALA A 87 2.02 8.21 -11.34
C ALA A 87 2.31 6.69 -11.39
N ILE A 88 1.29 5.85 -11.58
CA ILE A 88 1.46 4.39 -11.70
C ILE A 88 2.36 4.06 -12.90
N LYS A 89 2.14 4.69 -14.06
CA LYS A 89 2.97 4.49 -15.27
C LYS A 89 4.42 4.92 -15.07
N ALA A 90 4.65 5.95 -14.25
CA ALA A 90 5.97 6.48 -13.98
C ALA A 90 6.77 5.70 -12.93
N ALA A 91 6.13 4.79 -12.19
CA ALA A 91 6.79 4.03 -11.13
C ALA A 91 7.81 3.02 -11.71
N ASP A 92 8.99 2.97 -11.10
CA ASP A 92 10.04 1.99 -11.38
C ASP A 92 9.75 0.65 -10.70
N GLY A 93 8.97 0.66 -9.62
CA GLY A 93 8.49 -0.55 -8.96
C GLY A 93 7.23 -0.31 -8.14
N ILE A 94 6.33 -1.29 -8.17
CA ILE A 94 5.03 -1.28 -7.49
C ILE A 94 4.95 -2.44 -6.52
N VAL A 95 4.70 -2.17 -5.25
CA VAL A 95 4.48 -3.20 -4.22
C VAL A 95 2.97 -3.43 -4.05
N GLY A 96 2.49 -4.57 -4.53
CA GLY A 96 1.08 -4.95 -4.47
C GLY A 96 0.74 -5.76 -3.23
N LEU A 97 -0.14 -5.23 -2.36
CA LEU A 97 -0.61 -5.91 -1.13
C LEU A 97 -1.93 -6.66 -1.29
N SER A 98 -2.77 -6.30 -2.26
CA SER A 98 -4.02 -7.01 -2.62
C SER A 98 -3.98 -7.61 -4.04
N LYS A 99 -4.53 -8.83 -4.21
CA LYS A 99 -4.60 -9.48 -5.53
C LYS A 99 -5.60 -8.78 -6.45
N LEU A 100 -6.55 -8.03 -5.87
CA LEU A 100 -7.62 -7.37 -6.60
C LEU A 100 -7.12 -6.19 -7.44
N ASP A 101 -6.17 -5.41 -6.91
CA ASP A 101 -5.66 -4.23 -7.60
C ASP A 101 -4.79 -4.59 -8.82
N ALA A 102 -4.10 -5.73 -8.78
CA ALA A 102 -3.21 -6.17 -9.84
C ALA A 102 -3.90 -6.20 -11.22
N ALA A 103 -5.17 -6.63 -11.29
CA ALA A 103 -5.91 -6.73 -12.54
C ALA A 103 -6.13 -5.38 -13.25
N CYS A 104 -6.25 -4.28 -12.49
CA CYS A 104 -6.41 -2.94 -13.04
C CYS A 104 -5.08 -2.18 -13.17
N VAL A 105 -4.06 -2.57 -12.41
CA VAL A 105 -2.74 -1.92 -12.42
C VAL A 105 -1.83 -2.47 -13.51
N LEU A 106 -1.77 -3.79 -13.67
CA LEU A 106 -0.89 -4.45 -14.65
C LEU A 106 -1.08 -3.92 -16.08
N PRO A 107 -2.32 -3.65 -16.58
CA PRO A 107 -2.52 -3.11 -17.92
C PRO A 107 -1.93 -1.71 -18.14
N LEU A 108 -1.56 -0.99 -17.08
CA LEU A 108 -0.93 0.32 -17.18
C LEU A 108 0.59 0.24 -17.31
N LEU A 109 1.20 -0.92 -17.05
CA LEU A 109 2.65 -1.06 -17.02
C LEU A 109 3.16 -1.60 -18.36
N ASP A 110 4.17 -0.95 -18.91
CA ASP A 110 4.87 -1.44 -20.11
C ASP A 110 5.67 -2.72 -19.82
N ASP A 111 6.07 -2.91 -18.57
CA ASP A 111 6.74 -4.10 -18.06
C ASP A 111 6.00 -4.64 -16.82
N PRO A 112 5.36 -5.82 -16.90
CA PRO A 112 4.69 -6.43 -15.75
C PRO A 112 5.67 -6.82 -14.62
N GLY A 113 6.97 -6.95 -14.92
CA GLY A 113 8.02 -7.23 -13.94
C GLY A 113 8.19 -6.16 -12.87
N ARG A 114 7.68 -4.94 -13.11
CA ARG A 114 7.66 -3.84 -12.13
C ARG A 114 6.62 -4.04 -11.02
N TYR A 115 5.68 -4.99 -11.17
CA TYR A 115 4.69 -5.27 -10.13
C TYR A 115 5.15 -6.41 -9.22
N HIS A 116 5.53 -6.06 -8.00
CA HIS A 116 6.03 -6.99 -6.99
C HIS A 116 4.93 -7.32 -5.98
N ARG A 117 4.49 -8.58 -5.98
CA ARG A 117 3.52 -9.05 -5.00
C ARG A 117 4.19 -9.22 -3.63
N LEU A 118 3.69 -8.51 -2.62
CA LEU A 118 4.08 -8.72 -1.22
C LEU A 118 2.88 -9.29 -0.47
N ALA A 119 2.97 -10.57 -0.08
CA ALA A 119 1.95 -11.20 0.74
C ALA A 119 1.94 -10.58 2.15
N PRO A 120 0.78 -10.46 2.81
CA PRO A 120 0.73 -10.05 4.21
C PRO A 120 1.62 -10.94 5.08
N PHE A 121 2.41 -10.31 5.93
CA PHE A 121 3.27 -11.00 6.89
C PHE A 121 3.11 -10.34 8.26
N THR A 122 3.41 -11.10 9.31
CA THR A 122 3.40 -10.60 10.69
C THR A 122 4.45 -11.33 11.51
N GLY A 123 4.92 -10.71 12.59
CA GLY A 123 5.85 -11.36 13.52
C GLY A 123 5.18 -12.55 14.20
N LEU A 124 5.82 -13.73 14.13
CA LEU A 124 5.23 -14.98 14.65
C LEU A 124 5.44 -15.19 16.16
N SER A 125 6.40 -14.51 16.77
CA SER A 125 6.78 -14.71 18.19
C SER A 125 5.56 -14.64 19.15
N PRO A 126 4.69 -13.61 19.08
CA PRO A 126 3.51 -13.55 19.96
C PRO A 126 2.54 -14.72 19.76
N PHE A 127 2.40 -15.19 18.52
CA PHE A 127 1.52 -16.31 18.18
C PHE A 127 2.08 -17.65 18.66
N THR A 128 3.39 -17.83 18.57
CA THR A 128 4.09 -19.02 19.08
C THR A 128 3.98 -19.10 20.60
N GLU A 129 4.21 -18.00 21.31
CA GLU A 129 4.05 -17.94 22.77
C GLU A 129 2.61 -18.19 23.22
N ALA A 130 1.63 -17.61 22.50
CA ALA A 130 0.22 -17.85 22.76
C ALA A 130 -0.17 -19.31 22.49
N ALA A 131 0.40 -19.94 21.47
CA ALA A 131 0.17 -21.36 21.16
C ALA A 131 0.67 -22.27 22.29
N GLY A 132 1.86 -22.01 22.85
CA GLY A 132 2.39 -22.76 24.00
C GLY A 132 1.51 -22.66 25.25
N ARG A 133 0.89 -21.49 25.47
CA ARG A 133 -0.01 -21.26 26.61
C ARG A 133 -1.47 -21.64 26.34
N ARG A 134 -1.80 -22.12 25.14
CA ARG A 134 -3.19 -22.32 24.67
C ARG A 134 -4.03 -23.17 25.62
N ASN A 135 -3.51 -24.31 26.09
CA ASN A 135 -4.25 -25.20 26.99
C ASN A 135 -4.47 -24.58 28.37
N HIS A 136 -3.46 -23.85 28.87
CA HIS A 136 -3.56 -23.15 30.16
C HIS A 136 -4.57 -22.00 30.08
N LEU A 137 -4.46 -21.13 29.08
CA LEU A 137 -5.41 -20.03 28.84
C LEU A 137 -6.83 -20.56 28.60
N ARG A 138 -6.98 -21.67 27.86
CA ARG A 138 -8.28 -22.32 27.66
C ARG A 138 -8.89 -22.77 28.99
N LYS A 139 -8.14 -23.41 29.88
CA LYS A 139 -8.66 -23.79 31.22
C LYS A 139 -9.12 -22.57 32.02
N ILE A 140 -8.35 -21.48 32.00
CA ILE A 140 -8.71 -20.22 32.66
C ILE A 140 -10.03 -19.67 32.11
N ILE A 141 -10.18 -19.60 30.78
CA ILE A 141 -11.39 -19.08 30.13
C ILE A 141 -12.59 -19.98 30.43
N LEU A 142 -12.44 -21.30 30.32
CA LEU A 142 -13.53 -22.25 30.62
C LEU A 142 -13.99 -22.11 32.07
N GLY A 143 -13.06 -22.01 33.02
CA GLY A 143 -13.37 -21.80 34.44
C GLY A 143 -14.03 -20.46 34.72
N ARG A 144 -13.51 -19.37 34.12
CA ARG A 144 -14.06 -18.01 34.32
C ARG A 144 -15.49 -17.86 33.81
N PHE A 145 -15.84 -18.54 32.72
CA PHE A 145 -17.15 -18.40 32.07
C PHE A 145 -18.06 -19.63 32.23
N GLY A 146 -17.68 -20.61 33.05
CA GLY A 146 -18.49 -21.82 33.29
C GLY A 146 -18.73 -22.67 32.03
N LEU A 147 -17.81 -22.65 31.07
CA LEU A 147 -17.96 -23.36 29.79
C LEU A 147 -17.45 -24.80 29.93
N CYS A 148 -18.25 -25.79 29.54
CA CYS A 148 -17.85 -27.20 29.53
C CYS A 148 -17.31 -27.62 28.14
N ARG A 149 -16.27 -28.46 28.12
CA ARG A 149 -15.62 -28.92 26.88
C ARG A 149 -16.50 -30.01 26.24
N ARG A 150 -17.17 -29.74 25.11
CA ARG A 150 -17.85 -30.80 24.35
C ARG A 150 -16.85 -31.64 23.55
N GLY A 151 -16.77 -32.93 23.88
CA GLY A 151 -16.36 -34.03 22.99
C GLY A 151 -14.88 -34.44 22.99
N ALA A 152 -14.56 -35.50 23.72
CA ALA A 152 -13.45 -36.42 23.43
C ALA A 152 -13.76 -37.84 23.95
N GLU A 153 -14.89 -38.39 23.52
CA GLU A 153 -15.19 -39.83 23.62
C GLU A 153 -15.82 -40.29 22.30
N ILE A 154 -14.97 -40.75 21.38
CA ILE A 154 -15.33 -41.82 20.45
C ILE A 154 -14.51 -43.00 20.92
N GLY A 155 -15.12 -43.81 21.79
CA GLY A 155 -14.54 -45.07 22.25
C GLY A 155 -14.46 -46.05 21.09
N LEU A 156 -13.25 -46.52 20.80
CA LEU A 156 -13.03 -47.82 20.17
C LEU A 156 -13.50 -48.89 21.18
N GLY A 157 -14.77 -49.29 21.05
CA GLY A 157 -15.27 -50.52 21.67
C GLY A 157 -14.95 -51.68 20.74
N ALA A 158 -14.01 -52.53 21.17
CA ALA A 158 -13.84 -53.87 20.62
C ALA A 158 -15.07 -54.72 20.99
N GLY A 159 -15.59 -55.45 20.01
CA GLY A 159 -16.65 -56.45 20.13
C GLY A 159 -16.74 -57.23 18.83
#